data_AF-A0A924YDQ9-F1
#
_entry.id   AF-A0A924YDQ9-F1
#
_cell.length_a   1.000
_cell.length_b   1.000
_cell.length_c   1.000
_cell.angle_alpha   90.00
_cell.angle_beta   90.00
_cell.angle_gamma   90.00
#
_symmetry.space_group_name_H-M   'P 1'
#
loop_
_entity.id
_entity.type
_entity.pdbx_description
1 polymer ?
#
loop_
_entity_poly.entity_id
_entity_poly.type
_entity_poly.pdbx_seq_one_letter_code
_entity_poly.pdbx_strand_id
1 'polypeptide(L)'
;IPVYNSRYVLMVLPAIALLMGVGIHQLPARAHLPMLGMIAAVGIFTHQAGFLPLRTPHQEMFDTILERYQPGDLIWYNPPIGAMGSLLYDAEPEYYLEYVFPQLRHEMFVWDADTQLTDTDTIRRVWDVRPYWVTVPDEAVGPLTNGRVLSEQYDIDAYAVRLYEAPPLDQTPIQFGDLFEMIPGGTNGTTYRIGDTVTVKMWWRALQPQTRDYSYSLRLEGLERFYGYDRFLIDTGLEAGGRPTSQWLPTDEYALTTAEFTVDPFTRPGEYDLRVLAYYWEEPTPLPTQDADTNDMGTLVARITIER
;
A
#
# COMPACT_ATOMS: atom_id res chain seq x y z
N ILE A 1 21.96 21.00 -14.88
CA ILE A 1 23.42 21.26 -14.90
C ILE A 1 24.05 20.45 -13.76
N PRO A 2 24.93 19.48 -14.02
CA PRO A 2 25.39 18.47 -13.06
C PRO A 2 26.40 18.97 -11.99
N VAL A 3 26.54 20.28 -11.80
CA VAL A 3 27.54 20.88 -10.90
C VAL A 3 27.22 20.63 -9.41
N TYR A 4 25.99 20.20 -9.10
CA TYR A 4 25.53 19.94 -7.73
C TYR A 4 25.72 18.49 -7.25
N ASN A 5 26.37 17.61 -8.03
CA ASN A 5 26.72 16.29 -7.50
C ASN A 5 27.73 16.46 -6.35
N SER A 6 27.47 15.85 -5.19
CA SER A 6 28.31 15.93 -4.00
C SER A 6 29.77 15.61 -4.29
N ARG A 7 30.05 14.70 -5.25
CA ARG A 7 31.42 14.37 -5.67
C ARG A 7 32.14 15.55 -6.35
N TYR A 8 31.46 16.29 -7.23
CA TYR A 8 32.04 17.48 -7.87
C TYR A 8 32.14 18.63 -6.89
N VAL A 9 31.12 18.79 -6.02
CA VAL A 9 31.15 19.79 -4.95
C VAL A 9 32.36 19.55 -4.05
N LEU A 10 32.63 18.33 -3.60
CA LEU A 10 33.80 18.01 -2.76
C LEU A 10 35.15 18.26 -3.46
N MET A 11 35.22 18.16 -4.79
CA MET A 11 36.43 18.49 -5.55
C MET A 11 36.60 19.99 -5.80
N VAL A 12 35.49 20.70 -6.02
CA VAL A 12 35.48 22.13 -6.37
C VAL A 12 35.51 23.02 -5.13
N LEU A 13 34.88 22.61 -4.02
CA LEU A 13 34.81 23.41 -2.79
C LEU A 13 36.19 23.79 -2.25
N PRO A 14 37.18 22.88 -2.17
CA PRO A 14 38.53 23.24 -1.72
C PRO A 14 39.18 24.30 -2.61
N ALA A 15 38.96 24.22 -3.93
CA ALA A 15 39.48 25.19 -4.88
C ALA A 15 38.81 26.57 -4.71
N ILE A 16 37.49 26.61 -4.55
CA ILE A 16 36.74 27.84 -4.25
C ILE A 16 37.18 28.41 -2.90
N ALA A 17 37.32 27.58 -1.87
CA ALA A 17 37.79 27.99 -0.55
C ALA A 17 39.20 28.59 -0.60
N LEU A 18 40.12 28.01 -1.37
CA LEU A 18 41.44 28.56 -1.61
C LEU A 18 41.38 29.91 -2.32
N LEU A 19 40.57 30.03 -3.38
CA LEU A 19 40.38 31.30 -4.10
C LEU A 19 39.79 32.39 -3.20
N MET A 20 38.81 32.05 -2.36
CA MET A 20 38.26 32.97 -1.36
C MET A 20 39.33 33.36 -0.33
N GLY A 21 40.15 32.41 0.14
CA GLY A 21 41.26 32.68 1.05
C GLY A 21 42.28 33.67 0.48
N VAL A 22 42.67 33.48 -0.79
CA VAL A 22 43.56 34.41 -1.51
C VAL A 22 42.89 35.79 -1.63
N GLY A 23 41.60 35.84 -1.98
CA GLY A 23 40.85 37.10 -2.08
C GLY A 23 40.78 37.86 -0.75
N ILE A 24 40.51 37.16 0.36
CA ILE A 24 40.47 37.74 1.70
C ILE A 24 41.85 38.27 2.11
N HIS A 25 42.92 37.54 1.78
CA HIS A 25 44.29 37.95 2.11
C HIS A 25 44.68 39.28 1.47
N GLN A 26 44.14 39.60 0.29
CA GLN A 26 44.37 40.87 -0.41
C GLN A 26 43.60 42.06 0.19
N LEU A 27 42.65 41.82 1.09
CA LEU A 27 41.93 42.89 1.80
C LEU A 27 42.79 43.50 2.92
N PRO A 28 42.52 44.74 3.35
CA PRO A 28 43.17 45.31 4.54
C PRO A 28 42.93 44.43 5.77
N ALA A 29 43.93 44.29 6.65
CA ALA A 29 43.89 43.40 7.81
C ALA A 29 42.63 43.55 8.70
N ARG A 30 42.12 44.77 8.85
CA ARG A 30 40.88 45.07 9.61
C ARG A 30 39.62 44.43 9.02
N ALA A 31 39.63 44.06 7.74
CA ALA A 31 38.50 43.47 7.03
C ALA A 31 38.53 41.93 7.02
N HIS A 32 39.62 41.30 7.44
CA HIS A 32 39.75 39.83 7.42
C HIS A 32 38.73 39.16 8.35
N LEU A 33 38.70 39.58 9.63
CA LEU A 33 37.83 38.96 10.63
C LEU A 33 36.33 39.12 10.31
N PRO A 34 35.83 40.31 9.91
CA PRO A 34 34.44 40.48 9.52
C PRO A 34 34.06 39.64 8.29
N MET A 35 34.95 39.53 7.30
CA MET A 35 34.69 38.75 6.08
C MET A 35 34.64 37.25 6.38
N LEU A 36 35.56 36.74 7.20
CA LEU A 36 35.53 35.36 7.68
C LEU A 36 34.25 35.08 8.48
N GLY A 37 33.85 36.00 9.37
CA GLY A 37 32.61 35.90 10.13
C GLY A 37 31.37 35.85 9.24
N MET A 38 31.32 36.67 8.18
CA MET A 38 30.23 36.65 7.21
C MET A 38 30.17 35.33 6.42
N ILE A 39 31.30 34.84 5.91
CA ILE A 39 31.35 33.56 5.19
C ILE A 39 30.92 32.41 6.10
N ALA A 40 31.39 32.39 7.35
CA ALA A 40 30.98 31.39 8.33
C ALA A 40 29.49 31.46 8.62
N ALA A 41 28.93 32.67 8.81
CA ALA A 41 27.50 32.86 9.04
C ALA A 41 26.69 32.38 7.83
N VAL A 42 27.03 32.82 6.62
CA VAL A 42 26.37 32.36 5.37
C VAL A 42 26.47 30.84 5.27
N GLY A 43 27.65 30.26 5.51
CA GLY A 43 27.84 28.81 5.53
C GLY A 43 26.90 28.12 6.51
N ILE A 44 26.87 28.52 7.77
CA ILE A 44 26.01 27.93 8.81
C ILE A 44 24.53 28.03 8.43
N PHE A 45 24.07 29.20 7.97
CA PHE A 45 22.65 29.44 7.67
C PHE A 45 22.19 28.81 6.35
N THR A 46 23.09 28.63 5.38
CA THR A 46 22.74 28.06 4.06
C THR A 46 23.02 26.56 3.97
N HIS A 47 23.95 26.02 4.77
CA HIS A 47 24.35 24.63 4.70
C HIS A 47 23.24 23.68 5.18
N GLN A 48 22.43 24.08 6.16
CA GLN A 48 21.31 23.25 6.64
C GLN A 48 20.22 23.06 5.57
N ALA A 49 20.02 24.03 4.68
CA ALA A 49 18.99 23.98 3.64
C ALA A 49 19.46 23.32 2.34
N GLY A 50 20.77 23.25 2.08
CA GLY A 50 21.33 22.83 0.78
C GLY A 50 21.94 21.43 0.71
N PHE A 51 22.28 20.80 1.85
CA PHE A 51 23.14 19.60 1.86
C PHE A 51 22.60 18.37 2.57
N LEU A 52 21.37 18.41 3.07
CA LEU A 52 20.65 17.17 3.34
C LEU A 52 19.75 16.95 2.11
N PRO A 53 20.22 16.29 1.05
CA PRO A 53 19.27 15.75 0.10
C PRO A 53 18.27 14.93 0.93
N LEU A 54 16.97 15.04 0.63
CA LEU A 54 16.03 14.05 1.12
C LEU A 54 16.59 12.70 0.68
N ARG A 55 17.23 12.01 1.63
CA ARG A 55 17.73 10.66 1.41
C ARG A 55 16.49 9.86 1.12
N THR A 56 16.48 9.16 0.00
CA THR A 56 15.37 8.25 -0.31
C THR A 56 15.21 7.31 0.90
N PRO A 57 14.01 7.21 1.49
CA PRO A 57 13.78 6.40 2.68
C PRO A 57 13.69 4.91 2.29
N HIS A 58 14.71 4.39 1.59
CA HIS A 58 14.79 3.02 1.08
C HIS A 58 14.50 2.00 2.17
N GLN A 59 15.06 2.23 3.36
CA GLN A 59 14.88 1.34 4.49
C GLN A 59 13.41 1.23 4.89
N GLU A 60 12.74 2.36 5.15
CA GLU A 60 11.34 2.39 5.56
C GLU A 60 10.40 1.86 4.46
N MET A 61 10.68 2.17 3.19
CA MET A 61 9.92 1.63 2.06
C MET A 61 10.05 0.11 1.97
N PHE A 62 11.26 -0.44 2.06
CA PHE A 62 11.48 -1.88 1.95
C PHE A 62 11.02 -2.65 3.19
N ASP A 63 11.16 -2.07 4.40
CA ASP A 63 10.56 -2.62 5.62
C ASP A 63 9.04 -2.72 5.47
N THR A 64 8.38 -1.67 4.97
CA THR A 64 6.93 -1.63 4.73
C THR A 64 6.48 -2.76 3.79
N ILE A 65 7.21 -2.98 2.70
CA ILE A 65 6.93 -4.07 1.74
C ILE A 65 7.17 -5.42 2.39
N LEU A 66 8.29 -5.61 3.10
CA LEU A 66 8.66 -6.90 3.68
C LEU A 66 7.70 -7.38 4.76
N GLU A 67 7.15 -6.47 5.56
CA GLU A 67 6.12 -6.79 6.54
C GLU A 67 4.84 -7.39 5.91
N ARG A 68 4.59 -7.12 4.63
CA ARG A 68 3.35 -7.46 3.90
C ARG A 68 3.58 -8.34 2.68
N TYR A 69 4.83 -8.67 2.41
CA TYR A 69 5.23 -9.42 1.22
C TYR A 69 4.63 -10.83 1.27
N GLN A 70 3.97 -11.22 0.17
CA GLN A 70 3.53 -12.59 -0.04
C GLN A 70 4.36 -13.27 -1.14
N PRO A 71 4.58 -14.60 -1.07
CA PRO A 71 5.24 -15.31 -2.16
C PRO A 71 4.53 -15.08 -3.50
N GLY A 72 5.26 -14.55 -4.47
CA GLY A 72 4.71 -14.20 -5.80
C GLY A 72 4.47 -12.71 -6.00
N ASP A 73 4.56 -11.89 -4.94
CA ASP A 73 4.55 -10.43 -5.08
C ASP A 73 5.74 -9.97 -5.93
N LEU A 74 5.45 -9.02 -6.83
CA LEU A 74 6.46 -8.27 -7.59
C LEU A 74 6.54 -6.83 -7.11
N ILE A 75 7.71 -6.22 -7.25
CA ILE A 75 8.00 -4.85 -6.84
C ILE A 75 8.41 -4.05 -8.06
N TRP A 76 7.50 -3.20 -8.54
CA TRP A 76 7.83 -2.19 -9.52
C TRP A 76 8.45 -0.97 -8.81
N TYR A 77 9.78 -1.01 -8.72
CA TYR A 77 10.57 0.00 -8.04
C TYR A 77 11.06 1.07 -9.03
N ASN A 78 10.43 2.24 -9.02
CA ASN A 78 10.77 3.35 -9.91
C ASN A 78 11.15 4.60 -9.11
N PRO A 79 12.33 4.61 -8.46
CA PRO A 79 12.88 5.83 -7.93
C PRO A 79 13.12 6.79 -9.11
N PRO A 80 12.96 8.11 -8.92
CA PRO A 80 12.89 9.03 -10.02
C PRO A 80 14.15 8.95 -10.88
N ILE A 81 13.97 8.61 -12.17
CA ILE A 81 14.97 8.73 -13.26
C ILE A 81 15.49 10.19 -13.40
N GLY A 82 14.90 11.15 -12.68
CA GLY A 82 14.97 12.59 -12.93
C GLY A 82 15.99 13.42 -12.16
N ALA A 83 16.76 12.89 -11.19
CA ALA A 83 17.91 13.63 -10.65
C ALA A 83 19.14 13.42 -11.57
N MET A 84 19.01 13.90 -12.81
CA MET A 84 19.92 13.71 -13.94
C MET A 84 21.42 13.79 -13.56
N GLY A 85 22.09 12.63 -13.50
CA GLY A 85 23.55 12.55 -13.61
C GLY A 85 24.33 12.08 -12.39
N SER A 86 23.73 11.42 -11.41
CA SER A 86 24.48 10.72 -10.36
C SER A 86 24.42 9.21 -10.56
N LEU A 87 25.53 8.61 -10.97
CA LEU A 87 25.76 7.16 -11.02
C LEU A 87 25.57 6.46 -9.66
N LEU A 88 25.43 7.21 -8.57
CA LEU A 88 25.12 6.67 -7.25
C LEU A 88 23.68 6.15 -7.15
N TYR A 89 22.74 6.64 -7.98
CA TYR A 89 21.34 6.19 -7.92
C TYR A 89 21.13 4.79 -8.46
N ASP A 90 21.95 4.32 -9.40
CA ASP A 90 21.85 2.95 -9.90
C ASP A 90 22.41 1.96 -8.85
N ALA A 91 23.44 2.37 -8.11
CA ALA A 91 24.10 1.53 -7.11
C ALA A 91 23.44 1.57 -5.72
N GLU A 92 22.66 2.60 -5.39
CA GLU A 92 22.03 2.73 -4.06
C GLU A 92 20.98 1.63 -3.83
N PRO A 93 20.01 1.38 -4.72
CA PRO A 93 19.10 0.24 -4.59
C PRO A 93 19.86 -1.08 -4.51
N GLU A 94 20.88 -1.30 -5.36
CA GLU A 94 21.71 -2.51 -5.32
C GLU A 94 22.37 -2.70 -3.95
N TYR A 95 22.91 -1.63 -3.35
CA TYR A 95 23.47 -1.68 -2.00
C TYR A 95 22.43 -2.11 -0.96
N TYR A 96 21.22 -1.54 -1.01
CA TYR A 96 20.16 -1.91 -0.07
C TYR A 96 19.73 -3.37 -0.25
N LEU A 97 19.57 -3.84 -1.49
CA LEU A 97 19.20 -5.22 -1.78
C LEU A 97 20.31 -6.21 -1.40
N GLU A 98 21.58 -5.87 -1.61
CA GLU A 98 22.70 -6.78 -1.32
C GLU A 98 23.02 -6.84 0.18
N TYR A 99 23.02 -5.70 0.89
CA TYR A 99 23.56 -5.62 2.25
C TYR A 99 22.52 -5.43 3.35
N VAL A 100 21.36 -4.81 3.06
CA VAL A 100 20.36 -4.46 4.09
C VAL A 100 19.14 -5.39 4.01
N PHE A 101 18.70 -5.72 2.80
CA PHE A 101 17.51 -6.52 2.51
C PHE A 101 17.81 -7.71 1.58
N PRO A 102 18.74 -8.61 1.95
CA PRO A 102 19.12 -9.76 1.11
C PRO A 102 17.97 -10.70 0.76
N GLN A 103 16.85 -10.62 1.49
CA GLN A 103 15.61 -11.35 1.20
C GLN A 103 14.84 -10.81 -0.01
N LEU A 104 15.02 -9.53 -0.37
CA LEU A 104 14.43 -8.91 -1.56
C LEU A 104 15.34 -9.19 -2.76
N ARG A 105 15.11 -10.33 -3.40
CA ARG A 105 15.93 -10.80 -4.52
C ARG A 105 15.64 -10.01 -5.79
N HIS A 106 16.62 -9.91 -6.68
CA HIS A 106 16.51 -9.11 -7.91
C HIS A 106 15.34 -9.54 -8.81
N GLU A 107 15.00 -10.84 -8.84
CA GLU A 107 13.85 -11.39 -9.58
C GLU A 107 12.48 -10.95 -9.04
N MET A 108 12.41 -10.37 -7.84
CA MET A 108 11.18 -9.78 -7.31
C MET A 108 10.92 -8.40 -7.93
N PHE A 109 11.91 -7.79 -8.59
CA PHE A 109 11.81 -6.45 -9.13
C PHE A 109 11.37 -6.45 -10.58
N VAL A 110 10.45 -5.55 -10.89
CA VAL A 110 9.96 -5.28 -12.25
C VAL A 110 10.62 -4.00 -12.74
N TRP A 111 11.32 -4.10 -13.85
CA TRP A 111 12.01 -2.97 -14.47
C TRP A 111 11.29 -2.48 -15.73
N ASP A 112 10.46 -3.33 -16.33
CA ASP A 112 9.72 -3.06 -17.56
C ASP A 112 8.24 -3.43 -17.37
N ALA A 113 7.48 -2.53 -16.76
CA ALA A 113 6.15 -2.83 -16.26
C ALA A 113 5.11 -3.06 -17.36
N ASP A 114 5.28 -2.44 -18.53
CA ASP A 114 4.36 -2.54 -19.66
C ASP A 114 4.30 -3.97 -20.24
N THR A 115 5.41 -4.71 -20.18
CA THR A 115 5.50 -6.10 -20.63
C THR A 115 5.34 -7.09 -19.48
N GLN A 116 5.98 -6.81 -18.34
CA GLN A 116 6.10 -7.78 -17.25
C GLN A 116 4.84 -7.91 -16.39
N LEU A 117 3.97 -6.89 -16.32
CA LEU A 117 2.77 -6.93 -15.44
C LEU A 117 1.48 -7.39 -16.13
N THR A 118 1.55 -7.72 -17.42
CA THR A 118 0.37 -8.00 -18.25
C THR A 118 -0.40 -9.26 -17.86
N ASP A 119 0.30 -10.27 -17.31
CA ASP A 119 -0.29 -11.54 -16.90
C ASP A 119 -0.78 -11.46 -15.45
N THR A 120 -2.09 -11.29 -15.31
CA THR A 120 -2.77 -11.17 -14.01
C THR A 120 -3.07 -12.52 -13.40
N ASP A 121 -2.96 -13.62 -14.15
CA ASP A 121 -3.17 -14.96 -13.61
C ASP A 121 -1.93 -15.42 -12.84
N THR A 122 -0.73 -15.01 -13.28
CA THR A 122 0.52 -15.32 -12.60
C THR A 122 0.95 -14.25 -11.61
N ILE A 123 0.73 -12.97 -11.92
CA ILE A 123 1.16 -11.84 -11.08
C ILE A 123 -0.07 -11.22 -10.44
N ARG A 124 -0.45 -11.69 -9.24
CA ARG A 124 -1.65 -11.18 -8.54
C ARG A 124 -1.39 -9.90 -7.76
N ARG A 125 -0.17 -9.70 -7.27
CA ARG A 125 0.16 -8.63 -6.32
C ARG A 125 1.38 -7.86 -6.81
N VAL A 126 1.25 -6.54 -6.93
CA VAL A 126 2.33 -5.66 -7.41
C VAL A 126 2.48 -4.49 -6.46
N TRP A 127 3.67 -4.33 -5.91
CA TRP A 127 4.08 -3.16 -5.17
C TRP A 127 4.60 -2.10 -6.14
N ASP A 128 3.90 -0.97 -6.24
CA ASP A 128 4.35 0.21 -6.95
C ASP A 128 5.04 1.18 -5.97
N VAL A 129 6.33 1.45 -6.20
CA VAL A 129 7.13 2.32 -5.33
C VAL A 129 7.74 3.45 -6.14
N ARG A 130 7.27 4.67 -5.90
CA ARG A 130 7.73 5.87 -6.62
C ARG A 130 7.51 7.14 -5.80
N PRO A 131 8.18 8.26 -6.14
CA PRO A 131 7.81 9.55 -5.56
C PRO A 131 6.37 9.92 -5.88
N TYR A 132 5.67 10.59 -4.95
CA TYR A 132 4.26 10.93 -5.16
C TYR A 132 4.01 11.86 -6.37
N TRP A 133 5.02 12.61 -6.81
CA TRP A 133 4.95 13.49 -7.99
C TRP A 133 5.28 12.79 -9.31
N VAL A 134 5.74 11.53 -9.28
CA VAL A 134 5.98 10.74 -10.48
C VAL A 134 4.70 9.96 -10.78
N THR A 135 4.08 10.25 -11.92
CA THR A 135 2.89 9.53 -12.37
C THR A 135 3.24 8.14 -12.91
N VAL A 136 2.26 7.25 -12.96
CA VAL A 136 2.36 6.00 -13.72
C VAL A 136 2.41 6.34 -15.22
N PRO A 137 3.43 5.88 -15.98
CA PRO A 137 3.42 6.00 -17.43
C PRO A 137 2.14 5.39 -18.02
N ASP A 138 1.54 6.06 -19.01
CA ASP A 138 0.23 5.68 -19.55
C ASP A 138 0.22 4.22 -20.06
N GLU A 139 1.33 3.77 -20.67
CA GLU A 139 1.54 2.41 -21.16
C GLU A 139 1.51 1.34 -20.06
N ALA A 140 1.85 1.70 -18.82
CA ALA A 140 1.93 0.79 -17.70
C ALA A 140 0.69 0.84 -16.80
N VAL A 141 -0.20 1.84 -16.96
CA VAL A 141 -1.48 1.92 -16.23
C VAL A 141 -2.30 0.67 -16.49
N GLY A 142 -2.52 0.33 -17.76
CA GLY A 142 -3.30 -0.84 -18.15
C GLY A 142 -2.75 -2.14 -17.55
N PRO A 143 -1.48 -2.51 -17.81
CA PRO A 143 -0.86 -3.69 -17.21
C PRO A 143 -0.88 -3.72 -15.68
N LEU A 144 -0.73 -2.58 -15.00
CA LEU A 144 -0.77 -2.51 -13.54
C LEU A 144 -2.18 -2.75 -12.99
N THR A 145 -3.21 -2.15 -13.61
CA THR A 145 -4.60 -2.17 -13.10
C THR A 145 -5.49 -3.20 -13.77
N ASN A 146 -5.03 -3.93 -14.79
CA ASN A 146 -5.79 -5.01 -15.41
C ASN A 146 -6.11 -6.07 -14.35
N GLY A 147 -7.38 -6.30 -14.03
CA GLY A 147 -7.79 -7.23 -12.98
C GLY A 147 -7.30 -6.90 -11.56
N ARG A 148 -6.64 -5.75 -11.34
CA ARG A 148 -6.04 -5.36 -10.07
C ARG A 148 -6.56 -4.01 -9.60
N VAL A 149 -6.72 -3.88 -8.29
CA VAL A 149 -7.11 -2.61 -7.66
C VAL A 149 -6.10 -2.21 -6.59
N LEU A 150 -5.98 -0.90 -6.37
CA LEU A 150 -5.18 -0.35 -5.29
C LEU A 150 -5.81 -0.75 -3.95
N SER A 151 -5.12 -1.58 -3.19
CA SER A 151 -5.59 -2.10 -1.90
C SER A 151 -4.99 -1.40 -0.70
N GLU A 152 -3.72 -0.99 -0.80
CA GLU A 152 -2.97 -0.35 0.26
C GLU A 152 -2.11 0.78 -0.31
N GLN A 153 -1.95 1.86 0.46
CA GLN A 153 -1.02 2.94 0.15
C GLN A 153 -0.35 3.44 1.43
N TYR A 154 0.96 3.62 1.36
CA TYR A 154 1.79 4.19 2.42
C TYR A 154 2.57 5.37 1.85
N ASP A 155 2.38 6.55 2.45
CA ASP A 155 3.14 7.74 2.10
C ASP A 155 4.32 7.90 3.06
N ILE A 156 5.55 7.76 2.53
CA ILE A 156 6.82 7.79 3.28
C ILE A 156 7.66 8.94 2.72
N ASP A 157 7.67 10.05 3.45
CA ASP A 157 8.23 11.33 3.02
C ASP A 157 7.71 11.77 1.64
N ALA A 158 8.57 11.66 0.63
CA ALA A 158 8.37 12.04 -0.75
C ALA A 158 7.84 10.89 -1.62
N TYR A 159 7.67 9.70 -1.05
CA TYR A 159 7.41 8.46 -1.76
C TYR A 159 6.06 7.88 -1.38
N ALA A 160 5.45 7.21 -2.35
CA ALA A 160 4.28 6.37 -2.14
C ALA A 160 4.66 4.92 -2.42
N VAL A 161 4.32 4.04 -1.48
CA VAL A 161 4.38 2.59 -1.60
C VAL A 161 2.94 2.10 -1.72
N ARG A 162 2.56 1.65 -2.91
CA ARG A 162 1.19 1.25 -3.26
C ARG A 162 1.15 -0.24 -3.55
N LEU A 163 0.13 -0.93 -3.05
CA LEU A 163 -0.10 -2.33 -3.38
C LEU A 163 -1.31 -2.45 -4.30
N TYR A 164 -1.10 -3.05 -5.47
CA TYR A 164 -2.16 -3.42 -6.40
C TYR A 164 -2.38 -4.92 -6.31
N GLU A 165 -3.61 -5.35 -6.07
CA GLU A 165 -3.96 -6.77 -5.90
C GLU A 165 -5.06 -7.16 -6.86
N ALA A 166 -5.02 -8.40 -7.33
CA ALA A 166 -6.14 -9.08 -7.96
C ALA A 166 -6.87 -9.96 -6.92
N PRO A 167 -8.13 -10.39 -7.19
CA PRO A 167 -8.81 -11.38 -6.36
C PRO A 167 -7.99 -12.66 -6.13
N PRO A 168 -8.29 -13.52 -5.16
CA PRO A 168 -7.68 -14.85 -5.13
C PRO A 168 -8.29 -15.74 -6.24
N LEU A 169 -7.47 -16.61 -6.87
CA LEU A 169 -7.91 -17.54 -7.94
C LEU A 169 -8.39 -18.89 -7.40
N ASP A 170 -7.94 -19.25 -6.20
CA ASP A 170 -8.22 -20.51 -5.52
C ASP A 170 -9.56 -20.50 -4.77
N GLN A 171 -10.25 -19.37 -4.76
CA GLN A 171 -11.52 -19.17 -4.07
C GLN A 171 -12.68 -19.14 -5.06
N THR A 172 -13.73 -19.90 -4.76
CA THR A 172 -14.96 -19.89 -5.56
C THR A 172 -15.76 -18.62 -5.25
N PRO A 173 -16.24 -17.88 -6.27
CA PRO A 173 -17.15 -16.75 -6.05
C PRO A 173 -18.44 -17.20 -5.36
N ILE A 174 -18.87 -16.41 -4.38
CA ILE A 174 -20.11 -16.61 -3.64
C ILE A 174 -21.15 -15.63 -4.16
N GLN A 175 -22.27 -16.15 -4.65
CA GLN A 175 -23.37 -15.32 -5.16
C GLN A 175 -24.27 -14.82 -4.02
N PHE A 176 -24.66 -13.54 -4.10
CA PHE A 176 -25.62 -12.88 -3.23
C PHE A 176 -26.84 -12.46 -4.06
N GLY A 177 -27.86 -13.32 -4.03
CA GLY A 177 -28.97 -13.31 -4.97
C GLY A 177 -28.47 -13.33 -6.42
N ASP A 178 -29.22 -12.67 -7.29
CA ASP A 178 -28.83 -12.46 -8.69
C ASP A 178 -28.07 -11.13 -8.88
N LEU A 179 -27.61 -10.50 -7.80
CA LEU A 179 -27.15 -9.10 -7.82
C LEU A 179 -25.63 -8.99 -7.77
N PHE A 180 -24.99 -9.76 -6.90
CA PHE A 180 -23.55 -9.64 -6.64
C PHE A 180 -22.87 -11.00 -6.57
N GLU A 181 -21.59 -11.00 -6.89
CA GLU A 181 -20.65 -12.04 -6.53
C GLU A 181 -19.58 -11.47 -5.60
N MET A 182 -19.15 -12.27 -4.64
CA MET A 182 -18.03 -11.93 -3.77
C MET A 182 -17.02 -13.07 -3.75
N ILE A 183 -15.74 -12.75 -3.87
CA ILE A 183 -14.65 -13.67 -3.57
C ILE A 183 -14.04 -13.28 -2.21
N PRO A 184 -13.99 -14.20 -1.21
CA PRO A 184 -13.30 -13.96 0.05
C PRO A 184 -11.81 -13.69 -0.20
N GLY A 185 -11.29 -12.55 0.25
CA GLY A 185 -9.86 -12.23 0.22
C GLY A 185 -9.08 -12.74 1.44
N GLY A 186 -9.77 -13.33 2.41
CA GLY A 186 -9.20 -13.76 3.69
C GLY A 186 -9.04 -12.62 4.70
N THR A 187 -8.23 -12.88 5.72
CA THR A 187 -7.97 -11.98 6.84
C THR A 187 -6.46 -11.76 7.00
N ASN A 188 -6.05 -10.71 7.72
CA ASN A 188 -4.62 -10.42 8.01
C ASN A 188 -3.93 -11.46 8.92
N GLY A 189 -4.65 -12.51 9.34
CA GLY A 189 -4.16 -13.61 10.17
C GLY A 189 -5.27 -14.61 10.48
N THR A 190 -4.91 -15.76 11.05
CA THR A 190 -5.88 -16.78 11.48
C THR A 190 -6.04 -16.83 13.00
N THR A 191 -5.16 -16.15 13.73
CA THR A 191 -5.11 -16.14 15.20
C THR A 191 -4.93 -14.71 15.67
N TYR A 192 -5.79 -14.27 16.58
CA TYR A 192 -5.85 -12.92 17.10
C TYR A 192 -5.96 -12.94 18.61
N ARG A 193 -5.45 -11.91 19.27
CA ARG A 193 -5.68 -11.63 20.69
C ARG A 193 -6.74 -10.56 20.87
N ILE A 194 -7.21 -10.45 22.10
CA ILE A 194 -8.07 -9.33 22.51
C ILE A 194 -7.35 -8.01 22.23
N GLY A 195 -8.05 -7.08 21.57
CA GLY A 195 -7.50 -5.78 21.18
C GLY A 195 -6.75 -5.78 19.85
N ASP A 196 -6.51 -6.93 19.22
CA ASP A 196 -5.95 -6.96 17.87
C ASP A 196 -6.97 -6.45 16.85
N THR A 197 -6.47 -5.83 15.78
CA THR A 197 -7.29 -5.43 14.62
C THR A 197 -7.31 -6.57 13.60
N VAL A 198 -8.53 -7.00 13.28
CA VAL A 198 -8.80 -7.94 12.19
C VAL A 198 -9.15 -7.13 10.95
N THR A 199 -8.38 -7.32 9.88
CA THR A 199 -8.66 -6.76 8.56
C THR A 199 -9.18 -7.86 7.65
N VAL A 200 -10.32 -7.62 7.01
CA VAL A 200 -11.02 -8.56 6.13
C VAL A 200 -11.08 -7.96 4.73
N LYS A 201 -10.55 -8.67 3.73
CA LYS A 201 -10.60 -8.26 2.32
C LYS A 201 -11.70 -9.03 1.61
N MET A 202 -12.51 -8.34 0.82
CA MET A 202 -13.59 -8.96 0.03
C MET A 202 -13.64 -8.34 -1.36
N TRP A 203 -13.69 -9.19 -2.38
CA TRP A 203 -13.72 -8.78 -3.77
C TRP A 203 -15.13 -8.91 -4.30
N TRP A 204 -15.77 -7.80 -4.64
CA TRP A 204 -17.16 -7.78 -5.06
C TRP A 204 -17.31 -7.42 -6.53
N ARG A 205 -18.30 -8.00 -7.20
CA ARG A 205 -18.69 -7.62 -8.56
C ARG A 205 -20.20 -7.62 -8.69
N ALA A 206 -20.74 -6.64 -9.43
CA ALA A 206 -22.16 -6.64 -9.79
C ALA A 206 -22.41 -7.63 -10.93
N LEU A 207 -23.48 -8.42 -10.83
CA LEU A 207 -23.93 -9.32 -11.90
C LEU A 207 -24.93 -8.67 -12.86
N GLN A 208 -25.60 -7.62 -12.38
CA GLN A 208 -26.56 -6.82 -13.15
C GLN A 208 -26.43 -5.34 -12.76
N PRO A 209 -26.92 -4.39 -13.59
CA PRO A 209 -26.91 -2.98 -13.21
C PRO A 209 -27.73 -2.75 -11.95
N GLN A 210 -27.14 -2.10 -10.96
CA GLN A 210 -27.81 -1.84 -9.69
C GLN A 210 -28.49 -0.48 -9.73
N THR A 211 -29.73 -0.42 -9.23
CA THR A 211 -30.47 0.85 -9.08
C THR A 211 -30.53 1.33 -7.64
N ARG A 212 -29.94 0.55 -6.73
CA ARG A 212 -29.96 0.76 -5.28
C ARG A 212 -28.54 0.66 -4.72
N ASP A 213 -28.36 1.33 -3.59
CA ASP A 213 -27.15 1.22 -2.80
C ASP A 213 -27.36 0.13 -1.75
N TYR A 214 -26.51 -0.89 -1.79
CA TYR A 214 -26.53 -2.01 -0.86
C TYR A 214 -25.53 -1.78 0.26
N SER A 215 -25.73 -2.49 1.36
CA SER A 215 -24.84 -2.55 2.51
C SER A 215 -24.38 -3.99 2.72
N TYR A 216 -23.31 -4.15 3.49
CA TYR A 216 -22.93 -5.44 4.02
C TYR A 216 -22.71 -5.37 5.53
N SER A 217 -22.92 -6.51 6.18
CA SER A 217 -22.61 -6.72 7.59
C SER A 217 -21.58 -7.82 7.76
N LEU A 218 -20.62 -7.62 8.64
CA LEU A 218 -19.73 -8.68 9.12
C LEU A 218 -20.14 -9.14 10.52
N ARG A 219 -20.24 -10.44 10.70
CA ARG A 219 -20.61 -11.08 11.96
C ARG A 219 -19.55 -12.07 12.39
N LEU A 220 -19.29 -12.08 13.69
CA LEU A 220 -18.44 -13.08 14.32
C LEU A 220 -19.32 -14.05 15.10
N GLU A 221 -19.33 -15.31 14.65
CA GLU A 221 -20.16 -16.36 15.23
C GLU A 221 -19.29 -17.41 15.90
N GLY A 222 -19.52 -17.67 17.19
CA GLY A 222 -18.83 -18.75 17.88
C GLY A 222 -19.35 -20.12 17.43
N LEU A 223 -18.47 -21.12 17.30
CA LEU A 223 -18.89 -22.48 16.94
C LEU A 223 -19.88 -23.08 17.95
N GLU A 224 -19.77 -22.69 19.21
CA GLU A 224 -20.76 -22.99 20.24
C GLU A 224 -21.95 -22.04 20.12
N ARG A 225 -22.91 -22.35 19.22
CA ARG A 225 -24.17 -21.60 19.01
C ARG A 225 -25.04 -21.40 20.27
N PHE A 226 -24.62 -21.92 21.42
CA PHE A 226 -25.44 -22.09 22.62
C PHE A 226 -25.69 -20.82 23.44
N TYR A 227 -25.10 -19.67 23.11
CA TYR A 227 -25.15 -18.51 24.02
C TYR A 227 -25.61 -17.17 23.42
N GLY A 228 -26.14 -17.13 22.18
CA GLY A 228 -26.77 -15.92 21.64
C GLY A 228 -25.86 -14.69 21.58
N TYR A 229 -24.54 -14.92 21.45
CA TYR A 229 -23.54 -13.86 21.30
C TYR A 229 -23.22 -13.60 19.82
N ASP A 230 -24.25 -13.48 18.98
CA ASP A 230 -24.06 -12.99 17.62
C ASP A 230 -23.74 -11.50 17.73
N ARG A 231 -22.46 -11.15 17.59
CA ARG A 231 -22.03 -9.75 17.58
C ARG A 231 -21.89 -9.31 16.13
N PHE A 232 -22.72 -8.33 15.76
CA PHE A 232 -22.46 -7.50 14.60
C PHE A 232 -21.18 -6.72 14.86
N LEU A 233 -20.20 -6.88 13.99
CA LEU A 233 -18.94 -6.17 14.10
C LEU A 233 -19.00 -4.89 13.29
N ILE A 234 -19.52 -4.98 12.08
CA ILE A 234 -19.54 -3.89 11.10
C ILE A 234 -20.86 -3.97 10.33
N ASP A 235 -21.50 -2.83 10.13
CA ASP A 235 -22.65 -2.59 9.26
C ASP A 235 -22.34 -1.31 8.47
N THR A 236 -22.06 -1.44 7.17
CA THR A 236 -21.63 -0.30 6.34
C THR A 236 -22.12 -0.45 4.91
N GLY A 237 -22.15 0.66 4.18
CA GLY A 237 -22.44 0.68 2.74
C GLY A 237 -21.44 -0.20 1.98
N LEU A 238 -21.94 -0.95 1.00
CA LEU A 238 -21.12 -1.68 0.05
C LEU A 238 -20.60 -0.67 -0.99
N GLU A 239 -19.48 -0.06 -0.67
CA GLU A 239 -18.82 0.94 -1.50
C GLU A 239 -17.39 0.48 -1.82
N ALA A 240 -16.94 0.73 -3.05
CA ALA A 240 -15.57 0.43 -3.46
C ALA A 240 -14.99 1.58 -4.28
N GLY A 241 -13.79 2.04 -3.93
CA GLY A 241 -13.17 3.23 -4.55
C GLY A 241 -14.03 4.49 -4.42
N GLY A 242 -14.84 4.60 -3.37
CA GLY A 242 -15.79 5.71 -3.16
C GLY A 242 -17.02 5.68 -4.09
N ARG A 243 -17.25 4.58 -4.81
CA ARG A 243 -18.44 4.37 -5.65
C ARG A 243 -19.44 3.46 -4.92
N PRO A 244 -20.67 3.92 -4.66
CA PRO A 244 -21.71 3.07 -4.10
C PRO A 244 -22.23 2.09 -5.16
N THR A 245 -22.92 1.02 -4.74
CA THR A 245 -23.28 -0.07 -5.66
C THR A 245 -24.18 0.36 -6.81
N SER A 246 -25.03 1.39 -6.67
CA SER A 246 -25.86 1.91 -7.78
C SER A 246 -25.05 2.42 -8.98
N GLN A 247 -23.75 2.65 -8.80
CA GLN A 247 -22.84 3.05 -9.88
C GLN A 247 -22.08 1.87 -10.49
N TRP A 248 -22.20 0.66 -9.95
CA TRP A 248 -21.46 -0.50 -10.43
C TRP A 248 -22.10 -1.08 -11.68
N LEU A 249 -21.27 -1.42 -12.66
CA LEU A 249 -21.70 -2.04 -13.90
C LEU A 249 -21.31 -3.53 -13.93
N PRO A 250 -22.07 -4.40 -14.60
CA PRO A 250 -21.69 -5.82 -14.74
C PRO A 250 -20.39 -6.05 -15.50
N THR A 251 -19.97 -5.06 -16.28
CA THR A 251 -18.70 -5.06 -17.03
C THR A 251 -17.52 -4.60 -16.18
N ASP A 252 -17.78 -4.05 -14.98
CA ASP A 252 -16.71 -3.68 -14.07
C ASP A 252 -16.00 -4.95 -13.57
N GLU A 253 -14.70 -4.83 -13.32
CA GLU A 253 -13.93 -5.86 -12.65
C GLU A 253 -14.34 -5.99 -11.18
N TYR A 254 -13.74 -6.95 -10.47
CA TYR A 254 -13.94 -7.05 -9.03
C TYR A 254 -13.42 -5.80 -8.33
N ALA A 255 -14.28 -5.19 -7.53
CA ALA A 255 -13.95 -4.08 -6.66
C ALA A 255 -13.60 -4.58 -5.26
N LEU A 256 -12.52 -4.09 -4.67
CA LEU A 256 -12.10 -4.47 -3.32
C LEU A 256 -12.83 -3.63 -2.28
N THR A 257 -13.36 -4.31 -1.27
CA THR A 257 -13.73 -3.69 0.00
C THR A 257 -12.89 -4.26 1.13
N THR A 258 -12.50 -3.38 2.04
CA THR A 258 -11.73 -3.74 3.24
C THR A 258 -12.54 -3.35 4.45
N ALA A 259 -12.70 -4.28 5.38
CA ALA A 259 -13.41 -4.06 6.63
C ALA A 259 -12.46 -4.32 7.79
N GLU A 260 -12.46 -3.43 8.79
CA GLU A 260 -11.58 -3.52 9.95
C GLU A 260 -12.39 -3.46 11.24
N PHE A 261 -12.13 -4.40 12.14
CA PHE A 261 -12.69 -4.37 13.49
C PHE A 261 -11.64 -4.78 14.51
N THR A 262 -11.76 -4.26 15.73
CA THR A 262 -10.93 -4.67 16.85
C THR A 262 -11.62 -5.78 17.63
N VAL A 263 -10.87 -6.82 18.02
CA VAL A 263 -11.40 -7.91 18.85
C VAL A 263 -11.83 -7.35 20.21
N ASP A 264 -13.14 -7.38 20.49
CA ASP A 264 -13.73 -6.79 21.68
C ASP A 264 -13.18 -7.44 22.97
N PRO A 265 -12.90 -6.66 24.04
CA PRO A 265 -12.36 -7.18 25.31
C PRO A 265 -13.19 -8.26 26.02
N PHE A 266 -14.47 -8.36 25.69
CA PHE A 266 -15.39 -9.36 26.23
C PHE A 266 -15.57 -10.56 25.30
N THR A 267 -14.86 -10.60 24.17
CA THR A 267 -14.82 -11.77 23.29
C THR A 267 -14.09 -12.89 24.01
N ARG A 268 -14.72 -14.07 24.07
CA ARG A 268 -14.10 -15.23 24.72
C ARG A 268 -13.03 -15.82 23.80
N PRO A 269 -11.99 -16.44 24.36
CA PRO A 269 -11.08 -17.23 23.54
C PRO A 269 -11.81 -18.42 22.91
N GLY A 270 -11.48 -18.75 21.67
CA GLY A 270 -12.11 -19.85 20.93
C GLY A 270 -12.02 -19.71 19.41
N GLU A 271 -12.60 -20.66 18.70
CA GLU A 271 -12.76 -20.59 17.24
C GLU A 271 -14.08 -19.89 16.87
N TYR A 272 -13.99 -19.04 15.85
CA TYR A 272 -15.08 -18.23 15.35
C TYR A 272 -15.16 -18.30 13.83
N ASP A 273 -16.39 -18.40 13.34
CA ASP A 273 -16.72 -18.23 11.94
C ASP A 273 -16.98 -16.73 11.69
N LEU A 274 -16.23 -16.13 10.79
CA LEU A 274 -16.47 -14.78 10.30
C LEU A 274 -17.39 -14.87 9.08
N ARG A 275 -18.58 -14.29 9.20
CA ARG A 275 -19.60 -14.31 8.16
C ARG A 275 -19.90 -12.94 7.59
N VAL A 276 -20.27 -12.91 6.32
CA VAL A 276 -20.73 -11.72 5.63
C VAL A 276 -22.17 -11.89 5.14
N LEU A 277 -22.92 -10.79 5.22
CA LEU A 277 -24.27 -10.64 4.70
C LEU A 277 -24.30 -9.41 3.81
N ALA A 278 -25.03 -9.43 2.71
CA ALA A 278 -25.33 -8.24 1.91
C ALA A 278 -26.85 -7.99 1.93
N TYR A 279 -27.30 -6.74 1.98
CA TYR A 279 -28.72 -6.37 2.00
C TYR A 279 -28.94 -4.95 1.51
N TYR A 280 -30.19 -4.62 1.21
CA TYR A 280 -30.58 -3.24 0.92
C TYR A 280 -30.79 -2.48 2.24
N TRP A 281 -30.16 -1.31 2.43
CA TRP A 281 -30.14 -0.67 3.75
C TRP A 281 -31.53 -0.21 4.24
N GLU A 282 -32.46 0.15 3.34
CA GLU A 282 -33.83 0.53 3.74
C GLU A 282 -34.69 -0.69 4.15
N GLU A 283 -34.34 -1.87 3.65
CA GLU A 283 -35.03 -3.13 3.90
C GLU A 283 -33.97 -4.19 4.24
N PRO A 284 -33.52 -4.28 5.51
CA PRO A 284 -32.34 -5.05 5.92
C PRO A 284 -32.61 -6.57 5.96
N THR A 285 -33.19 -7.09 4.88
CA THR A 285 -33.37 -8.49 4.59
C THR A 285 -32.12 -8.96 3.84
N PRO A 286 -31.34 -9.90 4.40
CA PRO A 286 -30.18 -10.45 3.73
C PRO A 286 -30.52 -11.03 2.35
N LEU A 287 -29.67 -10.75 1.38
CA LEU A 287 -29.70 -11.41 0.08
C LEU A 287 -29.41 -12.90 0.27
N PRO A 288 -30.14 -13.80 -0.42
CA PRO A 288 -29.88 -15.23 -0.32
C PRO A 288 -28.49 -15.55 -0.89
N THR A 289 -27.77 -16.49 -0.28
CA THR A 289 -26.51 -16.99 -0.83
C THR A 289 -26.68 -18.42 -1.33
N GLN A 290 -25.86 -18.82 -2.32
CA GLN A 290 -25.96 -20.15 -2.92
C GLN A 290 -25.71 -21.30 -1.92
N ASP A 291 -24.85 -21.05 -0.93
CA ASP A 291 -24.44 -22.03 0.08
C ASP A 291 -25.18 -21.92 1.42
N ALA A 292 -26.10 -20.95 1.56
CA ALA A 292 -26.88 -20.84 2.79
C ALA A 292 -27.86 -22.02 2.90
N ASP A 293 -27.63 -22.88 3.89
CA ASP A 293 -28.73 -23.64 4.49
C ASP A 293 -29.85 -22.65 4.82
N THR A 294 -31.11 -23.00 4.59
CA THR A 294 -32.27 -22.08 4.58
C THR A 294 -32.49 -21.24 5.86
N ASN A 295 -31.71 -21.44 6.91
CA ASN A 295 -31.72 -20.68 8.16
C ASN A 295 -30.44 -19.86 8.44
N ASP A 296 -29.44 -19.93 7.55
CA ASP A 296 -28.16 -19.27 7.74
C ASP A 296 -28.13 -17.97 6.93
N MET A 297 -28.13 -16.83 7.61
CA MET A 297 -28.35 -15.53 6.96
C MET A 297 -27.08 -14.92 6.34
N GLY A 298 -25.93 -15.59 6.45
CA GLY A 298 -24.65 -15.12 5.89
C GLY A 298 -23.76 -16.25 5.42
N THR A 299 -22.76 -15.90 4.60
CA THR A 299 -21.77 -16.85 4.10
C THR A 299 -20.47 -16.76 4.89
N LEU A 300 -19.77 -17.88 5.04
CA LEU A 300 -18.47 -17.96 5.71
C LEU A 300 -17.39 -17.31 4.83
N VAL A 301 -16.66 -16.34 5.38
CA VAL A 301 -15.53 -15.67 4.72
C VAL A 301 -14.21 -16.22 5.24
N ALA A 302 -14.11 -16.45 6.54
CA ALA A 302 -12.92 -16.99 7.18
C ALA A 302 -13.28 -17.67 8.50
N ARG A 303 -12.41 -18.57 8.97
CA ARG A 303 -12.44 -19.08 10.34
C ARG A 303 -11.22 -18.54 11.08
N ILE A 304 -11.43 -17.94 12.24
CA ILE A 304 -10.37 -17.31 13.04
C ILE A 304 -10.36 -17.88 14.46
N THR A 305 -9.20 -17.82 15.10
CA THR A 305 -9.01 -18.20 16.50
C THR A 305 -8.75 -16.95 17.33
N ILE A 306 -9.43 -16.82 18.46
CA ILE A 306 -9.20 -15.75 19.43
C ILE A 306 -8.51 -16.33 20.66
N GLU A 307 -7.38 -15.73 21.05
CA GLU A 307 -6.60 -16.04 22.23
C GLU A 307 -6.76 -14.96 23.31
N ARG A 308 -6.28 -15.28 24.52
CA ARG A 308 -6.24 -14.30 25.64
C ARG A 308 -5.16 -13.26 25.47
#